data_AF-A0A379SFN1-F1
#
_entry.id   AF-A0A379SFN1-F1
#
_cell.length_a   1.000
_cell.length_b   1.000
_cell.length_c   1.000
_cell.angle_alpha   90.00
_cell.angle_beta   90.00
_cell.angle_gamma   90.00
#
_symmetry.space_group_name_H-M   'P 1'
#
loop_
_entity.id
_entity.type
_entity.pdbx_description
1 polymer ?
#
loop_
_entity_poly.entity_id
_entity_poly.type
_entity_poly.pdbx_seq_one_letter_code
_entity_poly.pdbx_strand_id
1 'polypeptide(L)'
;MGIYLRYLRPGRIGEVSVIGLVFLIFAIISGGWVAASPTWAPYFDFTGVQLTWMLVGYGFVAAVLPVWLLLAPRDYLSTFLKIGTIVGLAVGILIMRPTLTMPALTKFVDGTGPVWTGDLFPFLFITIACGAVSGFHALISSGTTPKMLANEGQACFIGYGGMLMESFVAIMALVSACIIDPGVYFAMNSPMAVLAPSGTADVVASAAQVVSSWGFAITPDTLHQIANEVGEQSIISPRGRRANAGGRDGLHFTWRVGRHDGCGVLVSLRHFV
;
A
#
# COMPACT_ATOMS: atom_id res chain seq x y z
N MET A 1 -5.88 3.87 -24.48
CA MET A 1 -5.21 2.60 -24.87
C MET A 1 -6.17 1.62 -25.53
N GLY A 2 -7.28 1.19 -24.88
CA GLY A 2 -8.24 0.24 -25.47
C GLY A 2 -8.78 0.65 -26.84
N ILE A 3 -9.31 1.87 -26.95
CA ILE A 3 -9.79 2.44 -28.24
C ILE A 3 -8.65 2.55 -29.26
N TYR A 4 -7.44 2.92 -28.83
CA TYR A 4 -6.30 3.09 -29.71
C TYR A 4 -5.88 1.78 -30.38
N LEU A 5 -5.79 0.69 -29.60
CA LEU A 5 -5.44 -0.64 -30.09
C LEU A 5 -6.57 -1.29 -30.87
N ARG A 6 -7.84 -0.92 -30.62
CA ARG A 6 -9.00 -1.47 -31.31
C ARG A 6 -9.27 -0.80 -32.65
N TYR A 7 -9.15 0.53 -32.72
CA TYR A 7 -9.65 1.32 -33.86
C TYR A 7 -8.63 2.24 -34.51
N LEU A 8 -7.70 2.85 -33.76
CA LEU A 8 -6.79 3.85 -34.34
C LEU A 8 -5.56 3.22 -34.99
N ARG A 9 -4.84 2.36 -34.25
CA ARG A 9 -3.66 1.64 -34.74
C ARG A 9 -3.59 0.24 -34.14
N PRO A 10 -4.31 -0.72 -34.74
CA PRO A 10 -4.27 -2.11 -34.32
C PRO A 10 -2.84 -2.68 -34.33
N GLY A 11 -2.50 -3.47 -33.31
CA GLY A 11 -1.21 -4.16 -33.19
C GLY A 11 -0.03 -3.32 -32.70
N ARG A 12 -0.13 -1.98 -32.62
CA ARG A 12 0.97 -1.12 -32.15
C ARG A 12 1.00 -0.94 -30.63
N ILE A 13 1.27 -2.03 -29.92
CA ILE A 13 1.29 -2.07 -28.44
C ILE A 13 2.36 -1.15 -27.86
N GLY A 14 3.55 -1.08 -28.48
CA GLY A 14 4.67 -0.26 -28.01
C GLY A 14 4.35 1.24 -27.93
N GLU A 15 3.76 1.81 -28.99
CA GLU A 15 3.38 3.23 -29.04
C GLU A 15 2.41 3.59 -27.91
N VAL A 16 1.39 2.75 -27.73
CA VAL A 16 0.35 2.94 -26.72
C VAL A 16 0.91 2.80 -25.31
N SER A 17 1.88 1.90 -25.11
CA SER A 17 2.56 1.69 -23.83
C SER A 17 3.36 2.93 -23.43
N VAL A 18 4.14 3.50 -24.35
CA VAL A 18 4.93 4.71 -24.08
C VAL A 18 4.01 5.89 -23.77
N ILE A 19 2.98 6.11 -24.59
CA ILE A 19 2.00 7.19 -24.35
C ILE A 19 1.32 7.01 -22.99
N GLY A 20 0.87 5.79 -22.69
CA GLY A 20 0.21 5.49 -21.42
C GLY A 20 1.14 5.68 -20.21
N LEU A 21 2.40 5.27 -20.31
CA LEU A 21 3.40 5.47 -19.26
C LEU A 21 3.70 6.96 -19.03
N VAL A 22 3.88 7.73 -20.10
CA VAL A 22 4.12 9.18 -19.99
C VAL A 22 2.94 9.89 -19.32
N PHE A 23 1.71 9.60 -19.75
CA PHE A 23 0.53 10.19 -19.11
C PHE A 23 0.33 9.73 -17.67
N LEU A 24 0.71 8.49 -17.35
CA LEU A 24 0.63 7.95 -16.00
C LEU A 24 1.62 8.66 -15.06
N ILE A 25 2.88 8.82 -15.47
CA ILE A 25 3.88 9.58 -14.71
C ILE A 25 3.46 11.04 -14.57
N PHE A 26 2.96 11.64 -15.66
CA PHE A 26 2.41 12.99 -15.61
C PHE A 26 1.25 13.11 -14.62
N ALA A 27 0.31 12.17 -14.60
CA ALA A 27 -0.81 12.15 -13.65
C ALA A 27 -0.33 12.03 -12.19
N ILE A 28 0.68 11.20 -11.92
CA ILE A 28 1.28 11.06 -10.59
C ILE A 28 1.92 12.38 -10.13
N ILE A 29 2.72 13.03 -10.98
CA ILE A 29 3.41 14.28 -10.64
C ILE A 29 2.39 15.42 -10.47
N SER A 30 1.46 15.57 -11.42
CA SER A 30 0.43 16.61 -11.38
C SER A 30 -0.54 16.45 -10.21
N GLY A 31 -0.74 15.22 -9.69
CA GLY A 31 -1.47 14.99 -8.45
C GLY A 31 -0.89 15.77 -7.26
N GLY A 32 0.44 15.89 -7.17
CA GLY A 32 1.10 16.72 -6.15
C GLY A 32 0.82 18.21 -6.32
N TRP A 33 0.74 18.70 -7.57
CA TRP A 33 0.38 20.09 -7.85
C TRP A 33 -1.07 20.41 -7.52
N VAL A 34 -1.98 19.46 -7.80
CA VAL A 34 -3.40 19.57 -7.43
C VAL A 34 -3.56 19.61 -5.91
N ALA A 35 -2.86 18.73 -5.19
CA ALA A 35 -2.91 18.69 -3.72
C ALA A 35 -2.35 19.96 -3.06
N ALA A 36 -1.33 20.58 -3.65
CA ALA A 36 -0.75 21.83 -3.15
C ALA A 36 -1.58 23.08 -3.48
N SER A 37 -2.51 22.99 -4.44
CA SER A 37 -3.26 24.14 -4.91
C SER A 37 -4.48 24.43 -4.01
N PRO A 38 -4.62 25.64 -3.44
CA PRO A 38 -5.77 26.00 -2.61
C PRO A 38 -7.11 25.97 -3.35
N THR A 39 -7.09 26.13 -4.68
CA THR A 39 -8.31 26.15 -5.51
C THR A 39 -8.70 24.77 -5.98
N TRP A 40 -7.73 23.91 -6.32
CA TRP A 40 -8.01 22.58 -6.88
C TRP A 40 -8.12 21.50 -5.81
N ALA A 41 -7.36 21.59 -4.70
CA ALA A 41 -7.38 20.60 -3.64
C ALA A 41 -8.79 20.34 -3.05
N PRO A 42 -9.63 21.37 -2.77
CA PRO A 42 -10.97 21.13 -2.22
C PRO A 42 -11.90 20.32 -3.12
N TYR A 43 -11.69 20.33 -4.44
CA TYR A 43 -12.49 19.54 -5.38
C TYR A 43 -12.16 18.05 -5.35
N PHE A 44 -10.99 17.68 -4.83
CA PHE A 44 -10.54 16.29 -4.72
C PHE A 44 -10.50 15.80 -3.27
N ASP A 45 -10.94 16.63 -2.32
CA ASP A 45 -11.05 16.28 -0.91
C ASP A 45 -12.42 15.65 -0.62
N PHE A 46 -12.48 14.33 -0.76
CA PHE A 46 -13.70 13.55 -0.55
C PHE A 46 -13.67 12.82 0.80
N THR A 47 -14.82 12.78 1.45
CA THR A 47 -15.00 11.97 2.65
C THR A 47 -14.86 10.48 2.34
N GLY A 48 -14.49 9.66 3.33
CA GLY A 48 -14.36 8.21 3.14
C GLY A 48 -15.65 7.54 2.63
N VAL A 49 -16.83 8.06 3.02
CA VAL A 49 -18.12 7.56 2.54
C VAL A 49 -18.33 7.89 1.06
N GLN A 50 -18.01 9.12 0.66
CA GLN A 50 -18.06 9.52 -0.76
C GLN A 50 -17.09 8.68 -1.59
N LEU A 51 -15.84 8.51 -1.15
CA LEU A 51 -14.87 7.66 -1.82
C LEU A 51 -15.36 6.22 -1.94
N THR A 52 -15.99 5.68 -0.90
CA THR A 52 -16.57 4.32 -0.93
C THR A 52 -17.63 4.20 -2.02
N TRP A 53 -18.58 5.14 -2.07
CA TRP A 53 -19.62 5.14 -3.11
C TRP A 53 -19.06 5.37 -4.52
N MET A 54 -18.04 6.22 -4.67
CA MET A 54 -17.33 6.41 -5.93
C MET A 54 -16.63 5.13 -6.38
N LEU A 55 -15.98 4.41 -5.47
CA LEU A 55 -15.33 3.12 -5.77
C LEU A 55 -16.34 2.05 -6.15
N VAL A 56 -17.49 1.99 -5.48
CA VAL A 56 -18.59 1.08 -5.84
C VAL A 56 -19.12 1.40 -7.23
N GLY A 57 -19.40 2.67 -7.52
CA GLY A 57 -19.86 3.12 -8.83
C GLY A 57 -18.83 2.84 -9.94
N TYR A 58 -17.56 3.13 -9.67
CA TYR A 58 -16.44 2.78 -10.56
C TYR A 58 -16.37 1.27 -10.80
N GLY A 59 -16.48 0.46 -9.75
CA GLY A 59 -16.47 -1.00 -9.84
C GLY A 59 -17.60 -1.53 -10.70
N PHE A 60 -18.82 -0.99 -10.54
CA PHE A 60 -19.96 -1.32 -11.39
C PHE A 60 -19.71 -0.98 -12.86
N VAL A 61 -19.27 0.26 -13.15
CA VAL A 61 -18.95 0.68 -14.53
C VAL A 61 -17.86 -0.20 -15.13
N ALA A 62 -16.80 -0.50 -14.37
CA ALA A 62 -15.73 -1.37 -14.82
C ALA A 62 -16.17 -2.81 -15.07
N ALA A 63 -17.17 -3.32 -14.35
CA ALA A 63 -17.73 -4.65 -14.55
C ALA A 63 -18.66 -4.73 -15.79
N VAL A 64 -19.39 -3.65 -16.11
CA VAL A 64 -20.31 -3.59 -17.26
C VAL A 64 -19.56 -3.32 -18.57
N LEU A 65 -18.50 -2.50 -18.52
CA LEU A 65 -17.75 -2.15 -19.72
C LEU A 65 -16.96 -3.34 -20.29
N PRO A 66 -16.76 -3.40 -21.62
CA PRO A 66 -15.94 -4.44 -22.23
C PRO A 66 -14.52 -4.47 -21.67
N VAL A 67 -14.00 -5.68 -21.43
CA VAL A 67 -12.66 -5.91 -20.85
C VAL A 67 -11.56 -5.16 -21.61
N TRP A 68 -11.64 -5.10 -22.94
CA TRP A 68 -10.65 -4.43 -23.79
C TRP A 68 -10.63 -2.90 -23.63
N LEU A 69 -11.72 -2.29 -23.15
CA LEU A 69 -11.86 -0.84 -23.09
C LEU A 69 -11.18 -0.26 -21.85
N LEU A 70 -11.46 -0.83 -20.68
CA LEU A 70 -11.02 -0.29 -19.39
C LEU A 70 -10.12 -1.25 -18.61
N LEU A 71 -10.55 -2.50 -18.41
CA LEU A 71 -9.88 -3.44 -17.51
C LEU A 71 -8.49 -3.84 -18.03
N ALA A 72 -8.40 -4.36 -19.26
CA ALA A 72 -7.13 -4.81 -19.83
C ALA A 72 -6.08 -3.68 -19.95
N PRO A 73 -6.42 -2.46 -20.42
CA PRO A 73 -5.41 -1.41 -20.49
C PRO A 73 -4.98 -0.86 -19.14
N ARG A 74 -5.89 -0.80 -18.16
CA ARG A 74 -5.57 -0.42 -16.77
C ARG A 74 -4.60 -1.41 -16.15
N ASP A 75 -4.91 -2.70 -16.24
CA ASP A 75 -4.09 -3.76 -15.66
C ASP A 75 -2.69 -3.77 -16.30
N TYR A 76 -2.63 -3.58 -17.62
CA TYR A 76 -1.39 -3.46 -18.36
C TYR A 76 -0.52 -2.27 -17.90
N LEU A 77 -1.08 -1.06 -17.75
CA LEU A 77 -0.32 0.08 -17.22
C LEU A 77 0.12 -0.11 -15.78
N SER A 78 -0.75 -0.66 -14.94
CA SER A 78 -0.43 -0.92 -13.54
C SER A 78 0.73 -1.91 -13.39
N THR A 79 0.91 -2.82 -14.35
CA THR A 79 2.01 -3.79 -14.35
C THR A 79 3.37 -3.10 -14.48
N PHE A 80 3.50 -2.08 -15.34
CA PHE A 80 4.75 -1.30 -15.44
C PHE A 80 5.08 -0.56 -14.14
N LEU A 81 4.08 0.06 -13.51
CA LEU A 81 4.28 0.72 -12.21
C LEU A 81 4.64 -0.26 -11.11
N LYS A 82 3.99 -1.43 -11.07
CA LYS A 82 4.28 -2.48 -10.09
C LYS A 82 5.71 -2.97 -10.26
N ILE A 83 6.10 -3.39 -11.46
CA ILE A 83 7.45 -3.88 -11.72
C ILE A 83 8.49 -2.79 -11.46
N GLY A 84 8.25 -1.56 -11.93
CA GLY A 84 9.16 -0.42 -11.70
C GLY A 84 9.35 -0.11 -10.23
N THR A 85 8.25 -0.09 -9.45
CA THR A 85 8.30 0.12 -7.99
C THR A 85 9.03 -1.01 -7.28
N ILE A 86 8.77 -2.27 -7.64
CA ILE A 86 9.43 -3.44 -7.06
C ILE A 86 10.94 -3.40 -7.32
N VAL A 87 11.35 -3.11 -8.55
CA VAL A 87 12.77 -2.98 -8.89
C VAL A 87 13.41 -1.81 -8.13
N GLY A 88 12.73 -0.66 -8.07
CA GLY A 88 13.21 0.51 -7.33
C GLY A 88 13.40 0.24 -5.85
N LEU A 89 12.41 -0.38 -5.20
CA LEU A 89 12.50 -0.81 -3.80
C LEU A 89 13.63 -1.83 -3.60
N ALA A 90 13.85 -2.76 -4.55
CA ALA A 90 14.85 -3.81 -4.42
C ALA A 90 16.24 -3.22 -4.46
N VAL A 91 16.49 -2.35 -5.44
CA VAL A 91 17.73 -1.58 -5.53
C VAL A 91 17.91 -0.70 -4.28
N GLY A 92 16.85 -0.06 -3.80
CA GLY A 92 16.89 0.73 -2.56
C GLY A 92 17.35 -0.07 -1.35
N ILE A 93 16.78 -1.26 -1.13
CA ILE A 93 17.17 -2.16 -0.03
C ILE A 93 18.63 -2.61 -0.17
N LEU A 94 19.07 -2.96 -1.38
CA LEU A 94 20.44 -3.43 -1.63
C LEU A 94 21.50 -2.34 -1.42
N ILE A 95 21.16 -1.08 -1.71
CA ILE A 95 22.03 0.08 -1.49
C ILE A 95 22.04 0.48 -0.02
N MET A 96 20.86 0.63 0.60
CA MET A 96 20.74 1.09 1.98
C MET A 96 21.29 0.06 2.98
N ARG A 97 21.14 -1.25 2.66
CA ARG A 97 21.52 -2.38 3.53
C ARG A 97 21.05 -2.19 4.97
N PRO A 98 19.74 -1.99 5.19
CA PRO A 98 19.26 -1.61 6.51
C PRO A 98 19.38 -2.79 7.48
N THR A 99 19.74 -2.48 8.72
CA THR A 99 19.74 -3.46 9.81
C THR A 99 18.31 -3.70 10.26
N LEU A 100 17.91 -4.97 10.39
CA LEU A 100 16.61 -5.31 10.97
C LEU A 100 16.65 -5.05 12.47
N THR A 101 15.85 -4.10 12.93
CA THR A 101 15.74 -3.68 14.34
C THR A 101 14.68 -4.50 15.08
N MET A 102 13.70 -5.04 14.36
CA MET A 102 12.67 -5.90 14.93
C MET A 102 13.25 -7.24 15.42
N PRO A 103 12.94 -7.67 16.66
CA PRO A 103 13.33 -8.99 17.15
C PRO A 103 12.77 -10.12 16.29
N ALA A 104 13.54 -11.20 16.12
CA ALA A 104 13.11 -12.38 15.35
C ALA A 104 11.82 -13.02 15.89
N LEU A 105 11.63 -12.97 17.21
CA LEU A 105 10.38 -13.34 17.88
C LEU A 105 9.97 -12.22 18.82
N THR A 106 8.72 -11.79 18.70
CA THR A 106 8.13 -10.80 19.61
C THR A 106 7.39 -11.51 20.74
N LYS A 107 7.16 -10.81 21.84
CA LYS A 107 6.33 -11.33 22.94
C LYS A 107 4.85 -11.53 22.58
N PHE A 108 4.43 -11.05 21.40
CA PHE A 108 3.04 -11.10 20.92
C PHE A 108 2.75 -12.31 20.02
N VAL A 109 3.67 -13.29 19.97
CA VAL A 109 3.47 -14.55 19.23
C VAL A 109 2.29 -15.37 19.78
N ASP A 110 1.91 -15.12 21.04
CA ASP A 110 0.76 -15.69 21.74
C ASP A 110 -0.60 -15.09 21.33
N GLY A 111 -0.63 -14.20 20.34
CA GLY A 111 -1.86 -13.59 19.82
C GLY A 111 -2.38 -12.40 20.62
N THR A 112 -1.64 -11.93 21.63
CA THR A 112 -1.98 -10.73 22.43
C THR A 112 -1.56 -9.41 21.78
N GLY A 113 -1.18 -9.45 20.50
CA GLY A 113 -0.62 -8.31 19.77
C GLY A 113 -1.53 -7.06 19.74
N PRO A 114 -0.96 -5.85 19.89
CA PRO A 114 -1.72 -4.62 19.83
C PRO A 114 -2.11 -4.27 18.38
N VAL A 115 -1.28 -4.59 17.39
CA VAL A 115 -1.62 -4.39 15.96
C VAL A 115 -2.67 -5.40 15.51
N TRP A 116 -2.54 -6.65 15.95
CA TRP A 116 -3.45 -7.74 15.59
C TRP A 116 -3.72 -8.66 16.77
N THR A 117 -4.99 -8.99 17.00
CA THR A 117 -5.44 -9.98 17.99
C THR A 117 -5.69 -11.32 17.35
N GLY A 118 -5.09 -12.39 17.89
CA GLY A 118 -5.28 -13.77 17.44
C GLY A 118 -3.98 -14.50 17.19
N ASP A 119 -4.05 -15.83 17.24
CA ASP A 119 -2.87 -16.71 17.16
C ASP A 119 -2.10 -16.54 15.85
N LEU A 120 -0.77 -16.64 15.92
CA LEU A 120 0.13 -16.57 14.76
C LEU A 120 -0.24 -17.63 13.70
N PHE A 121 -0.65 -18.81 14.14
CA PHE A 121 -1.16 -19.88 13.30
C PHE A 121 -2.69 -20.00 13.48
N PRO A 122 -3.50 -20.01 12.41
CA PRO A 122 -3.15 -20.09 10.98
C PRO A 122 -3.01 -18.73 10.28
N PHE A 123 -3.09 -17.62 11.02
CA PHE A 123 -3.21 -16.27 10.45
C PHE A 123 -2.07 -15.88 9.50
N LEU A 124 -0.85 -16.35 9.77
CA LEU A 124 0.33 -16.18 8.91
C LEU A 124 0.05 -16.61 7.45
N PHE A 125 -0.69 -17.71 7.27
CA PHE A 125 -1.01 -18.27 5.94
C PHE A 125 -2.12 -17.50 5.21
N ILE A 126 -2.92 -16.71 5.93
CA ILE A 126 -4.01 -15.93 5.34
C ILE A 126 -3.52 -14.54 4.92
N THR A 127 -2.59 -13.96 5.69
CA THR A 127 -2.15 -12.56 5.49
C THR A 127 -0.90 -12.39 4.66
N ILE A 128 0.06 -13.30 4.76
CA ILE A 128 1.31 -13.24 3.98
C ILE A 128 1.18 -14.05 2.70
N ALA A 129 0.32 -15.06 2.68
CA ALA A 129 0.18 -15.95 1.53
C ALA A 129 -0.98 -15.53 0.62
N CYS A 130 -0.74 -14.57 -0.25
CA CYS A 130 -1.45 -14.53 -1.53
C CYS A 130 -1.08 -15.75 -2.41
N GLY A 131 0.06 -16.41 -2.13
CA GLY A 131 0.63 -17.50 -2.93
C GLY A 131 0.51 -18.94 -2.40
N ALA A 132 0.37 -19.19 -1.09
CA ALA A 132 0.46 -20.57 -0.54
C ALA A 132 -0.89 -21.27 -0.32
N VAL A 133 -1.95 -20.54 0.04
CA VAL A 133 -3.32 -21.11 0.17
C VAL A 133 -4.07 -21.08 -1.16
N SER A 134 -3.66 -20.20 -2.08
CA SER A 134 -4.30 -20.02 -3.39
C SER A 134 -3.85 -21.05 -4.42
N GLY A 135 -4.13 -22.34 -4.18
CA GLY A 135 -4.18 -23.33 -5.26
C GLY A 135 -5.03 -22.85 -6.45
N PHE A 136 -5.91 -21.86 -6.24
CA PHE A 136 -6.66 -21.12 -7.25
C PHE A 136 -5.82 -20.18 -8.15
N HIS A 137 -4.77 -19.52 -7.66
CA HIS A 137 -3.88 -18.67 -8.47
C HIS A 137 -2.95 -19.50 -9.38
N ALA A 138 -2.64 -20.75 -9.01
CA ALA A 138 -1.95 -21.69 -9.90
C ALA A 138 -2.83 -22.07 -11.11
N LEU A 139 -4.15 -22.11 -10.92
CA LEU A 139 -5.14 -22.45 -11.95
C LEU A 139 -5.56 -21.24 -12.79
N ILE A 140 -5.56 -20.03 -12.21
CA ILE A 140 -5.97 -18.78 -12.86
C ILE A 140 -4.88 -17.73 -12.63
N SER A 141 -3.87 -17.66 -13.53
CA SER A 141 -2.70 -16.76 -13.37
C SER A 141 -3.07 -15.26 -13.32
N SER A 142 -4.27 -14.90 -13.77
CA SER A 142 -4.85 -13.57 -13.64
C SER A 142 -6.36 -13.67 -13.86
N GLY A 143 -7.15 -12.89 -13.11
CA GLY A 143 -8.63 -12.87 -13.19
C GLY A 143 -9.19 -12.44 -14.57
N THR A 144 -8.34 -11.93 -15.47
CA THR A 144 -8.67 -11.64 -16.86
C THR A 144 -8.30 -12.76 -17.83
N THR A 145 -7.38 -13.65 -17.48
CA THR A 145 -6.95 -14.78 -18.34
C THR A 145 -8.13 -15.58 -18.90
N PRO A 146 -9.06 -16.12 -18.08
CA PRO A 146 -10.21 -16.89 -18.61
C PRO A 146 -11.20 -16.03 -19.43
N LYS A 147 -11.16 -14.70 -19.31
CA LYS A 147 -11.97 -13.78 -20.14
C LYS A 147 -11.29 -13.40 -21.45
N MET A 148 -9.98 -13.62 -21.58
CA MET A 148 -9.16 -13.21 -22.72
C MET A 148 -8.75 -14.39 -23.61
N LEU A 149 -8.72 -15.61 -23.08
CA LEU A 149 -8.44 -16.82 -23.86
C LEU A 149 -9.71 -17.30 -24.59
N ALA A 150 -9.58 -17.67 -25.86
CA ALA A 150 -10.69 -18.26 -26.62
C ALA A 150 -10.85 -19.76 -26.34
N ASN A 151 -9.75 -20.46 -25.99
CA ASN A 151 -9.73 -21.86 -25.58
C ASN A 151 -8.54 -22.14 -24.64
N GLU A 152 -8.58 -23.30 -23.96
CA GLU A 152 -7.57 -23.71 -22.97
C GLU A 152 -6.18 -23.92 -23.59
N GLY A 153 -6.09 -24.34 -24.85
CA GLY A 153 -4.82 -24.53 -25.56
C GLY A 153 -4.01 -23.25 -25.80
N GLN A 154 -4.60 -22.08 -25.56
CA GLN A 154 -3.93 -20.77 -25.59
C GLN A 154 -3.37 -20.35 -24.22
N ALA A 155 -3.61 -21.12 -23.16
CA ALA A 155 -3.09 -20.81 -21.84
C ALA A 155 -1.57 -21.03 -21.80
N CYS A 156 -0.82 -19.94 -21.61
CA CYS A 156 0.61 -20.03 -21.37
C CYS A 156 0.88 -20.48 -19.92
N PHE A 157 1.94 -21.26 -19.72
CA PHE A 157 2.41 -21.67 -18.40
C PHE A 157 3.08 -20.50 -17.66
N ILE A 158 2.30 -19.64 -17.03
CA ILE A 158 2.76 -18.38 -16.41
C ILE A 158 2.81 -18.47 -14.86
N GLY A 159 2.32 -19.56 -14.27
CA GLY A 159 2.03 -19.65 -12.83
C GLY A 159 3.22 -19.49 -11.89
N TYR A 160 4.35 -20.16 -12.14
CA TYR A 160 5.47 -20.18 -11.17
C TYR A 160 6.17 -18.82 -11.04
N GLY A 161 6.42 -18.13 -12.16
CA GLY A 161 7.10 -16.82 -12.15
C GLY A 161 6.28 -15.73 -11.44
N GLY A 162 4.96 -15.74 -11.58
CA GLY A 162 4.07 -14.82 -10.88
C GLY A 162 4.09 -15.01 -9.36
N MET A 163 4.01 -16.27 -8.91
CA MET A 163 4.05 -16.61 -7.49
C MET A 163 5.39 -16.23 -6.83
N LEU A 164 6.51 -16.39 -7.55
CA LEU A 164 7.81 -15.94 -7.07
C LEU A 164 7.88 -14.42 -6.93
N MET A 165 7.31 -13.67 -7.88
CA MET A 165 7.27 -12.21 -7.82
C MET A 165 6.40 -11.70 -6.67
N GLU A 166 5.25 -12.31 -6.40
CA GLU A 166 4.42 -11.97 -5.24
C GLU A 166 5.15 -12.26 -3.91
N SER A 167 5.82 -13.42 -3.84
CA SER A 167 6.62 -13.80 -2.66
C SER A 167 7.79 -12.83 -2.44
N PHE A 168 8.40 -12.33 -3.51
CA PHE A 168 9.44 -11.32 -3.44
C PHE A 168 8.92 -10.01 -2.84
N VAL A 169 7.75 -9.52 -3.28
CA VAL A 169 7.10 -8.32 -2.70
C VAL A 169 6.81 -8.52 -1.21
N ALA A 170 6.36 -9.70 -0.81
CA ALA A 170 6.13 -10.00 0.61
C ALA A 170 7.41 -9.88 1.45
N ILE A 171 8.55 -10.36 0.94
CA ILE A 171 9.86 -10.21 1.60
C ILE A 171 10.23 -8.73 1.72
N MET A 172 9.99 -7.92 0.69
CA MET A 172 10.30 -6.48 0.74
C MET A 172 9.43 -5.73 1.75
N ALA A 173 8.15 -6.09 1.85
CA ALA A 173 7.25 -5.55 2.85
C ALA A 173 7.71 -5.95 4.27
N LEU A 174 8.15 -7.20 4.46
CA LEU A 174 8.74 -7.66 5.72
C LEU A 174 9.99 -6.87 6.09
N VAL A 175 10.94 -6.72 5.16
CA VAL A 175 12.14 -5.88 5.38
C VAL A 175 11.73 -4.47 5.77
N SER A 176 10.80 -3.86 5.04
CA SER A 176 10.36 -2.49 5.31
C SER A 176 9.68 -2.32 6.68
N ALA A 177 8.97 -3.34 7.17
CA ALA A 177 8.41 -3.33 8.51
C ALA A 177 9.49 -3.55 9.59
N CYS A 178 10.45 -4.43 9.33
CA CYS A 178 11.47 -4.85 10.30
C CYS A 178 12.65 -3.88 10.44
N ILE A 179 12.77 -2.87 9.58
CA ILE A 179 13.78 -1.80 9.70
C ILE A 179 13.32 -0.64 10.59
N ILE A 180 12.01 -0.47 10.78
CA ILE A 180 11.44 0.58 11.63
C ILE A 180 11.67 0.18 13.08
N ASP A 181 12.11 1.13 13.91
CA ASP A 181 12.21 0.90 15.35
C ASP A 181 10.89 0.31 15.90
N PRO A 182 10.94 -0.79 16.67
CA PRO A 182 9.73 -1.46 17.14
C PRO A 182 8.76 -0.53 17.89
N GLY A 183 9.26 0.40 18.70
CA GLY A 183 8.43 1.36 19.42
C GLY A 183 7.68 2.28 18.45
N VAL A 184 8.39 2.79 17.45
CA VAL A 184 7.80 3.63 16.39
C VAL A 184 6.78 2.82 15.58
N TYR A 185 7.12 1.59 15.20
CA TYR A 185 6.23 0.69 14.46
C TYR A 185 4.91 0.46 15.20
N PHE A 186 4.97 0.18 16.50
CA PHE A 186 3.78 -0.06 17.32
C PHE A 186 2.98 1.22 17.56
N ALA A 187 3.62 2.38 17.72
CA ALA A 187 2.92 3.65 17.84
C ALA A 187 2.16 4.03 16.56
N MET A 188 2.71 3.71 15.38
CA MET A 188 2.09 4.05 14.08
C MET A 188 0.98 3.09 13.65
N ASN A 189 1.07 1.81 14.04
CA ASN A 189 0.20 0.75 13.52
C ASN A 189 -0.79 0.19 14.56
N SER A 190 -0.67 0.55 15.83
CA SER A 190 -1.62 0.11 16.86
C SER A 190 -2.93 0.93 16.82
N PRO A 191 -4.05 0.34 17.26
CA PRO A 191 -5.35 0.99 17.33
C PRO A 191 -5.32 2.22 18.23
N MET A 192 -6.00 3.29 17.82
CA MET A 192 -6.14 4.48 18.65
C MET A 192 -6.87 4.21 19.97
N ALA A 193 -7.83 3.29 19.97
CA ALA A 193 -8.49 2.84 21.19
C ALA A 193 -7.53 2.24 22.23
N VAL A 194 -6.38 1.72 21.78
CA VAL A 194 -5.35 1.15 22.66
C VAL A 194 -4.31 2.21 23.03
N LEU A 195 -3.94 3.09 22.10
CA LEU A 195 -2.90 4.10 22.30
C LEU A 195 -3.37 5.34 23.08
N ALA A 196 -4.65 5.73 22.94
CA ALA A 196 -5.23 6.90 23.57
C ALA A 196 -6.72 6.64 23.90
N PRO A 197 -7.02 6.10 25.10
CA PRO A 197 -8.39 5.91 25.58
C PRO A 197 -9.18 7.23 25.62
N SER A 198 -10.51 7.12 25.61
CA SER A 198 -11.45 8.26 25.57
C SER A 198 -11.10 9.33 26.62
N GLY A 199 -10.87 10.58 26.18
CA GLY A 199 -10.55 11.70 27.08
C GLY A 199 -9.06 12.02 27.22
N THR A 200 -8.19 11.36 26.46
CA THR A 200 -6.76 11.68 26.41
C THR A 200 -6.53 13.05 25.75
N ALA A 201 -5.94 14.00 26.47
CA ALA A 201 -5.62 15.35 25.96
C ALA A 201 -4.37 15.35 25.06
N ASP A 202 -3.38 14.50 25.37
CA ASP A 202 -2.15 14.36 24.60
C ASP A 202 -2.00 12.90 24.10
N VAL A 203 -2.34 12.71 22.83
CA VAL A 203 -2.25 11.42 22.14
C VAL A 203 -0.82 10.92 22.02
N VAL A 204 0.15 11.82 21.84
CA VAL A 204 1.55 11.46 21.60
C VAL A 204 2.19 10.97 22.90
N ALA A 205 1.94 11.70 24.00
CA ALA A 205 2.38 11.28 25.33
C ALA A 205 1.78 9.93 25.75
N SER A 206 0.47 9.76 25.55
CA SER A 206 -0.22 8.50 25.87
C SER A 206 0.30 7.33 25.03
N ALA A 207 0.47 7.52 23.72
CA ALA A 207 1.01 6.47 22.85
C ALA A 207 2.43 6.07 23.24
N ALA A 208 3.29 7.05 23.55
CA ALA A 208 4.66 6.77 24.00
C ALA A 208 4.69 5.97 25.31
N GLN A 209 3.80 6.30 26.25
CA GLN A 209 3.67 5.60 27.53
C GLN A 209 3.14 4.16 27.34
N VAL A 210 2.09 3.99 26.53
CA VAL A 210 1.49 2.68 26.25
C VAL A 210 2.49 1.77 25.55
N VAL A 211 3.18 2.25 24.53
CA VAL A 211 4.19 1.47 23.80
C VAL A 211 5.40 1.16 24.70
N SER A 212 5.82 2.10 25.54
CA SER A 212 6.86 1.87 26.54
C SER A 212 6.46 0.80 27.56
N SER A 213 5.17 0.73 27.94
CA SER A 213 4.66 -0.37 28.79
C SER A 213 4.76 -1.74 28.11
N TRP A 214 4.87 -1.78 26.78
CA TRP A 214 5.12 -3.01 26.03
C TRP A 214 6.60 -3.40 25.98
N GLY A 215 7.49 -2.66 26.63
CA GLY A 215 8.92 -2.95 26.66
C GLY A 215 9.69 -2.39 25.46
N PHE A 216 9.06 -1.49 24.69
CA PHE A 216 9.73 -0.73 23.62
C PHE A 216 9.90 0.71 24.06
N ALA A 217 11.11 1.07 24.51
CA ALA A 217 11.39 2.41 25.03
C ALA A 217 11.22 3.46 23.93
N ILE A 218 10.20 4.31 24.05
CA ILE A 218 9.93 5.39 23.11
C ILE A 218 9.47 6.64 23.84
N THR A 219 9.93 7.80 23.38
CA THR A 219 9.57 9.10 23.96
C THR A 219 8.66 9.89 23.03
N PRO A 220 7.85 10.82 23.58
CA PRO A 220 7.03 11.73 22.77
C PRO A 220 7.88 12.59 21.82
N ASP A 221 9.07 13.02 22.27
CA ASP A 221 10.00 13.81 21.46
C ASP A 221 10.46 13.07 20.21
N THR A 222 10.78 11.76 20.33
CA THR A 222 11.13 10.93 19.18
C THR A 222 9.97 10.83 18.19
N LEU A 223 8.73 10.70 18.67
CA LEU A 223 7.56 10.64 17.81
C LEU A 223 7.31 11.98 17.07
N HIS A 224 7.51 13.11 17.75
CA HIS A 224 7.43 14.44 17.13
C HIS A 224 8.57 14.70 16.14
N GLN A 225 9.79 14.27 16.46
CA GLN A 225 10.94 14.41 15.57
C GLN A 225 10.70 13.62 14.28
N ILE A 226 10.28 12.36 14.38
CA ILE A 226 9.99 11.54 13.19
C ILE A 226 8.82 12.14 12.38
N ALA A 227 7.79 12.68 13.04
CA ALA A 227 6.71 13.38 12.35
C ALA A 227 7.23 14.57 11.54
N ASN A 228 8.12 15.38 12.12
CA ASN A 228 8.74 16.50 11.45
C ASN A 228 9.64 16.06 10.28
N GLU A 229 10.43 15.00 10.44
CA GLU A 229 11.30 14.44 9.38
C GLU A 229 10.48 13.89 8.20
N VAL A 230 9.32 13.28 8.49
CA VAL A 230 8.38 12.78 7.47
C VAL A 230 7.53 13.93 6.87
N GLY A 231 7.50 15.10 7.51
CA GLY A 231 6.72 16.26 7.07
C GLY A 231 5.22 16.17 7.40
N GLU A 232 4.86 15.36 8.39
CA GLU A 232 3.49 15.13 8.86
C GLU A 232 3.27 15.75 10.25
N GLN A 233 2.04 16.14 10.59
CA GLN A 233 1.75 16.70 11.92
C GLN A 233 1.83 15.66 13.05
N SER A 234 1.62 14.38 12.72
CA SER A 234 1.76 13.24 13.63
C SER A 234 1.95 11.96 12.84
N ILE A 235 2.81 11.07 13.34
CA ILE A 235 2.96 9.71 12.82
C ILE A 235 1.97 8.72 13.44
N ILE A 236 1.33 9.10 14.54
CA ILE A 236 0.25 8.33 15.15
C ILE A 236 -1.00 8.60 14.32
N SER A 237 -1.46 7.58 13.59
CA SER A 237 -2.64 7.75 12.75
C SER A 237 -3.86 8.08 13.63
N PRO A 238 -4.67 9.13 13.31
CA PRO A 238 -5.91 9.44 14.03
C PRO A 238 -6.91 8.26 14.07
N ARG A 239 -6.71 7.27 13.20
CA ARG A 239 -7.41 5.99 13.17
C ARG A 239 -6.38 4.88 13.11
N GLY A 240 -5.97 4.37 14.26
CA GLY A 240 -5.34 3.07 14.32
C GLY A 240 -6.31 2.08 13.70
N ARG A 241 -6.03 1.65 12.47
CA ARG A 241 -6.96 0.84 11.67
C ARG A 241 -7.04 -0.55 12.28
N ARG A 242 -7.96 -0.74 13.23
CA ARG A 242 -8.52 -2.05 13.53
C ARG A 242 -9.86 -2.23 12.82
N ALA A 243 -10.16 -3.51 12.61
CA ALA A 243 -11.40 -4.03 12.07
C ALA A 243 -12.65 -3.27 12.56
N ASN A 244 -13.61 -3.15 11.63
CA ASN A 244 -14.99 -2.64 11.75
C ASN A 244 -15.25 -1.13 11.69
N ALA A 245 -15.74 -0.75 10.50
CA ALA A 245 -16.97 0.00 10.22
C ALA A 245 -17.30 1.26 11.04
N GLY A 246 -17.22 2.40 10.36
CA GLY A 246 -18.06 3.57 10.63
C GLY A 246 -17.46 4.62 11.57
N GLY A 247 -16.84 5.66 11.01
CA GLY A 247 -16.41 6.82 11.79
C GLY A 247 -15.53 7.80 11.02
N ARG A 248 -16.21 8.77 10.41
CA ARG A 248 -15.89 10.21 10.20
C ARG A 248 -14.48 10.68 10.56
N ASP A 249 -13.77 11.19 9.54
CA ASP A 249 -13.03 12.47 9.49
C ASP A 249 -11.88 12.41 8.47
N GLY A 250 -11.73 13.47 7.68
CA GLY A 250 -11.06 13.55 6.37
C GLY A 250 -9.62 13.03 6.28
N LEU A 251 -9.25 12.57 5.08
CA LEU A 251 -7.92 12.08 4.73
C LEU A 251 -7.13 13.23 4.08
N HIS A 252 -6.33 13.96 4.85
CA HIS A 252 -5.28 14.79 4.26
C HIS A 252 -4.04 13.91 4.03
N PHE A 253 -3.66 13.73 2.77
CA PHE A 253 -2.40 13.11 2.37
C PHE A 253 -1.47 14.22 1.83
N THR A 254 -0.43 14.56 2.58
CA THR A 254 0.61 15.50 2.16
C THR A 254 1.85 14.74 1.69
N TRP A 255 2.00 14.59 0.37
CA TRP A 255 3.29 14.20 -0.21
C TRP A 255 4.24 15.40 -0.16
N ARG A 256 5.12 15.47 0.84
CA ARG A 256 6.19 16.48 0.88
C ARG A 256 7.54 15.78 0.80
N VAL A 257 8.19 15.87 -0.37
CA VAL A 257 9.58 15.42 -0.55
C VAL A 257 10.49 16.48 0.09
N GLY A 258 10.90 16.25 1.34
CA GLY A 258 11.94 17.04 1.98
C GLY A 258 13.30 16.72 1.38
N ARG A 259 13.95 17.70 0.75
CA ARG A 259 15.40 17.67 0.53
C ARG A 259 16.07 18.23 1.78
N HIS A 260 16.74 17.40 2.55
CA HIS A 260 18.07 17.71 3.09
C HIS A 260 18.72 16.43 3.63
N ASP A 261 19.98 16.24 3.23
CA ASP A 261 20.98 15.35 3.81
C ASP A 261 20.68 13.84 3.86
N GLY A 262 20.71 13.21 2.68
CA GLY A 262 21.13 11.80 2.53
C GLY A 262 20.23 10.73 3.17
N CYS A 263 19.52 9.99 2.32
CA CYS A 263 18.67 8.83 2.66
C CYS A 263 17.27 9.20 3.18
N GLY A 264 16.30 9.26 2.28
CA GLY A 264 14.88 9.39 2.61
C GLY A 264 14.01 8.88 1.47
N VAL A 265 13.79 7.57 1.41
CA VAL A 265 12.76 6.94 0.57
C VAL A 265 11.81 6.20 1.51
N LEU A 266 10.86 6.95 2.10
CA LEU A 266 9.74 6.33 2.81
C LEU A 266 8.58 6.19 1.81
N VAL A 267 8.56 5.07 1.09
CA VAL A 267 7.41 4.69 0.27
C VAL A 267 6.32 4.20 1.23
N SER A 268 5.18 4.88 1.26
CA SER A 268 3.99 4.40 1.95
C SER A 268 3.53 3.08 1.30
N LEU A 269 3.95 1.96 1.91
CA LEU A 269 3.62 0.58 1.51
C LEU A 269 2.13 0.22 1.68
N ARG A 270 1.27 1.16 2.08
CA ARG A 270 -0.11 0.90 2.51
C ARG A 270 -1.11 0.51 1.41
N HIS A 271 -0.67 0.29 0.16
CA HIS A 271 -1.55 -0.07 -0.96
C HIS A 271 -1.01 -1.20 -1.86
N PHE A 272 0.00 -1.96 -1.41
CA PHE A 272 0.60 -3.03 -2.21
C PHE A 272 0.12 -4.46 -1.89
N VAL A 273 -0.88 -4.60 -1.02
CA VAL A 273 -1.62 -5.86 -0.80
C VAL A 273 -3.11 -5.56 -0.85
#